data_AF-A0AB74J8E2-F1
#
_entry.id   AF-A0AB74J8E2-F1
#
_cell.length_a   1.000
_cell.length_b   1.000
_cell.length_c   1.000
_cell.angle_alpha   90.00
_cell.angle_beta   90.00
_cell.angle_gamma   90.00
#
_symmetry.space_group_name_H-M   'P 1'
#
loop_
_entity.id
_entity.type
_entity.pdbx_description
1 polymer ?
#
loop_
_entity_poly.entity_id
_entity_poly.type
_entity_poly.pdbx_seq_one_letter_code
_entity_poly.pdbx_strand_id
1 'polypeptide(L)'
;MDSKRNNDRGGLSALDAEILGSAAGSDTDMEEAEDMELDDSSLSSDASVNGGKSGNARNQWHENNPLLREISLNKLDDYGYVNLETICVDKAFGYSRRRMLEAARWRAKLDVAKGLCYSIEEPFTLEKKSKVGKLHEFHRIHPIFRRDNWNSTDLLCTTTTNEYWERLKPVLQLATLLLESEHMIGYIVGMLDVPSHKKISITAKTLKRLGGEVYWFERKHNPSQVERQKVWKDLYELGNKIMWTEKDMTGDKQVHGYTTGDKKSPEIVLDEEHINIICREVSPVQDAIDWTPGSDEESARLRVKFNLATTMVHEVMHALWRCRYFPHAEPYYRDTRHAELGFQWEQLMYSGVIEGPTTDRGFPYILSTYQWPEPEDEEDNRGALMSHKKWGSGNVPREYAVEMSFIQNFFTLDFWDEVDRYGSSNFFPLKRLGVRTLGKFEYWKSESPTIRGPADPTPQSPDDADERGIINRH
;
A
#
# COMPACT_ATOMS: atom_id res chain seq x y z
N MET A 1 -23.61 21.23 67.08
CA MET A 1 -24.29 22.52 67.34
C MET A 1 -23.22 23.59 67.30
N ASP A 2 -23.56 24.78 66.81
CA ASP A 2 -22.70 25.98 66.72
C ASP A 2 -21.45 25.84 65.82
N SER A 3 -20.80 26.90 65.32
CA SER A 3 -21.02 28.35 65.52
C SER A 3 -20.83 29.19 64.22
N LYS A 4 -20.71 30.52 64.36
CA LYS A 4 -20.88 31.56 63.32
C LYS A 4 -19.58 32.02 62.62
N ARG A 5 -19.79 32.65 61.45
CA ARG A 5 -19.06 33.77 60.78
C ARG A 5 -17.78 34.34 61.43
N ASN A 6 -16.80 34.72 60.61
CA ASN A 6 -16.51 36.15 60.28
C ASN A 6 -15.41 36.35 59.22
N ASN A 7 -15.26 37.59 58.74
CA ASN A 7 -14.14 38.13 57.96
C ASN A 7 -12.89 38.34 58.90
N ASP A 8 -11.69 38.80 58.52
CA ASP A 8 -11.35 39.89 57.58
C ASP A 8 -9.85 39.99 57.16
N ARG A 9 -9.61 40.84 56.15
CA ARG A 9 -8.40 41.41 55.51
C ARG A 9 -6.97 41.28 56.10
N GLY A 10 -6.01 41.14 55.18
CA GLY A 10 -4.61 41.63 55.24
C GLY A 10 -3.70 40.93 54.19
N GLY A 11 -2.86 41.57 53.38
CA GLY A 11 -2.52 42.99 53.21
C GLY A 11 -1.92 43.33 51.81
N LEU A 12 -1.20 44.45 51.69
CA LEU A 12 -0.59 45.02 50.45
C LEU A 12 0.74 44.30 50.09
N SER A 13 1.45 44.51 48.96
CA SER A 13 1.49 45.60 47.95
C SER A 13 1.95 45.12 46.55
N ALA A 14 1.88 45.99 45.53
CA ALA A 14 2.32 45.74 44.15
C ALA A 14 3.54 46.59 43.70
N LEU A 15 4.15 46.22 42.57
CA LEU A 15 4.98 46.95 41.59
C LEU A 15 5.28 45.94 40.44
N ASP A 16 5.07 46.15 39.13
CA ASP A 16 5.31 47.29 38.20
C ASP A 16 6.82 47.52 37.93
N ALA A 17 7.33 47.72 36.69
CA ALA A 17 6.74 47.64 35.34
C ALA A 17 7.85 47.51 34.24
N GLU A 18 7.50 47.65 32.96
CA GLU A 18 8.38 47.57 31.76
C GLU A 18 9.41 48.71 31.62
N ILE A 19 10.52 48.47 30.89
CA ILE A 19 11.33 49.51 30.23
C ILE A 19 11.83 49.01 28.84
N LEU A 20 11.90 49.92 27.87
CA LEU A 20 12.36 49.75 26.48
C LEU A 20 13.71 50.45 26.23
N GLY A 21 14.41 50.11 25.13
CA GLY A 21 15.10 51.14 24.31
C GLY A 21 16.62 51.09 24.11
N SER A 22 17.03 50.50 22.98
CA SER A 22 18.03 50.95 21.97
C SER A 22 19.21 51.90 22.31
N ALA A 23 20.42 51.46 21.93
CA ALA A 23 21.53 52.30 21.44
C ALA A 23 22.56 51.47 20.62
N ALA A 24 23.62 52.08 20.08
CA ALA A 24 23.67 52.63 18.71
C ALA A 24 25.07 53.21 18.37
N GLY A 25 25.68 52.79 17.25
CA GLY A 25 26.98 53.28 16.74
C GLY A 25 28.21 52.73 17.48
N SER A 26 29.44 52.79 16.92
CA SER A 26 29.90 53.15 15.57
C SER A 26 31.38 52.76 15.38
N ASP A 27 31.80 52.44 14.16
CA ASP A 27 33.07 52.65 13.41
C ASP A 27 34.43 52.84 14.17
N THR A 28 35.62 52.52 13.63
CA THR A 28 36.10 52.11 12.28
C THR A 28 36.89 50.76 12.38
N ASP A 29 37.86 50.30 11.57
CA ASP A 29 38.64 50.80 10.40
C ASP A 29 39.25 49.65 9.54
N MET A 30 40.12 49.96 8.57
CA MET A 30 40.81 49.03 7.65
C MET A 30 42.33 48.88 7.91
N GLU A 31 42.96 47.82 7.39
CA GLU A 31 44.01 47.93 6.33
C GLU A 31 44.43 46.55 5.74
N GLU A 32 44.95 46.61 4.50
CA GLU A 32 45.66 45.67 3.59
C GLU A 32 45.73 44.15 3.94
N ALA A 33 45.32 43.17 3.12
CA ALA A 33 45.38 42.90 1.66
C ALA A 33 46.64 42.17 1.15
N GLU A 34 46.47 40.93 0.65
CA GLU A 34 47.20 40.34 -0.50
C GLU A 34 46.47 39.07 -0.99
N ASP A 35 46.60 38.74 -2.28
CA ASP A 35 45.75 37.75 -2.98
C ASP A 35 46.24 36.29 -2.90
N MET A 36 45.30 35.33 -3.01
CA MET A 36 45.56 34.12 -3.78
C MET A 36 44.27 33.46 -4.31
N GLU A 37 44.36 32.98 -5.55
CA GLU A 37 43.25 32.57 -6.41
C GLU A 37 42.51 31.32 -5.91
N LEU A 38 41.18 31.32 -6.05
CA LEU A 38 40.38 30.11 -6.29
C LEU A 38 39.43 30.38 -7.47
N ASP A 39 39.46 29.47 -8.44
CA ASP A 39 38.84 29.60 -9.76
C ASP A 39 37.32 29.37 -9.69
N ASP A 40 36.53 30.40 -10.01
CA ASP A 40 35.08 30.31 -10.20
C ASP A 40 34.71 30.80 -11.61
N SER A 41 34.78 29.87 -12.56
CA SER A 41 34.56 30.11 -13.99
C SER A 41 33.33 29.35 -14.50
N SER A 42 32.15 29.82 -14.10
CA SER A 42 30.87 29.41 -14.70
C SER A 42 30.85 29.67 -16.22
N LEU A 43 30.53 28.66 -17.04
CA LEU A 43 30.05 28.87 -18.41
C LEU A 43 29.19 27.69 -18.91
N SER A 44 28.34 27.95 -19.89
CA SER A 44 27.16 27.15 -20.24
C SER A 44 27.28 26.34 -21.53
N SER A 45 26.65 25.15 -21.58
CA SER A 45 25.98 24.55 -22.77
C SER A 45 25.45 23.15 -22.43
N ASP A 46 24.33 22.64 -22.95
CA ASP A 46 23.22 23.32 -23.65
C ASP A 46 21.90 22.59 -23.31
N ALA A 47 20.95 23.29 -22.69
CA ALA A 47 19.57 22.83 -22.60
C ALA A 47 18.86 23.19 -23.92
N SER A 48 18.79 22.24 -24.86
CA SER A 48 18.23 22.49 -26.19
C SER A 48 16.72 22.75 -26.14
N VAL A 49 16.35 24.04 -26.18
CA VAL A 49 14.95 24.50 -26.18
C VAL A 49 14.27 24.14 -27.51
N ASN A 50 13.63 22.97 -27.55
CA ASN A 50 12.66 22.64 -28.59
C ASN A 50 11.35 23.42 -28.34
N GLY A 51 11.34 24.70 -28.72
CA GLY A 51 10.16 25.54 -28.72
C GLY A 51 9.14 25.07 -29.76
N GLY A 52 8.23 24.16 -29.37
CA GLY A 52 7.33 23.48 -30.29
C GLY A 52 5.96 23.16 -29.70
N LYS A 53 5.09 24.18 -29.59
CA LYS A 53 3.71 24.14 -29.07
C LYS A 53 3.56 23.73 -27.60
N SER A 54 3.29 24.71 -26.74
CA SER A 54 2.56 24.46 -25.51
C SER A 54 1.13 24.03 -25.87
N GLY A 55 0.78 22.78 -25.54
CA GLY A 55 -0.56 22.22 -25.77
C GLY A 55 -0.69 20.84 -25.13
N ASN A 56 -1.83 20.60 -24.49
CA ASN A 56 -2.36 19.27 -24.16
C ASN A 56 -1.53 18.28 -23.33
N ALA A 57 -0.49 18.71 -22.59
CA ALA A 57 0.22 17.84 -21.63
C ALA A 57 -0.73 17.14 -20.62
N ARG A 58 -1.80 17.83 -20.17
CA ARG A 58 -2.83 17.25 -19.28
C ARG A 58 -3.84 16.34 -20.00
N ASN A 59 -3.82 16.29 -21.34
CA ASN A 59 -4.77 15.54 -22.17
C ASN A 59 -4.10 14.36 -22.89
N GLN A 60 -2.81 14.08 -22.66
CA GLN A 60 -2.07 12.98 -23.30
C GLN A 60 -1.45 11.99 -22.30
N TRP A 61 -1.55 12.25 -20.99
CA TRP A 61 -0.88 11.39 -20.00
C TRP A 61 -1.41 9.93 -20.07
N HIS A 62 -2.67 9.72 -20.45
CA HIS A 62 -3.28 8.39 -20.62
C HIS A 62 -2.79 7.65 -21.88
N GLU A 63 -2.29 8.37 -22.88
CA GLU A 63 -1.66 7.78 -24.08
C GLU A 63 -0.30 7.13 -23.74
N ASN A 64 0.27 7.42 -22.57
CA ASN A 64 1.54 6.84 -22.15
C ASN A 64 1.39 5.42 -21.59
N ASN A 65 0.27 5.07 -20.95
CA ASN A 65 0.07 3.72 -20.42
C ASN A 65 -0.26 2.71 -21.55
N PRO A 66 0.37 1.52 -21.58
CA PRO A 66 0.15 0.54 -22.65
C PRO A 66 -1.29 0.02 -22.73
N LEU A 67 -1.98 -0.26 -21.61
CA LEU A 67 -3.38 -0.71 -21.63
C LEU A 67 -4.27 0.38 -22.25
N LEU A 68 -4.21 1.60 -21.75
CA LEU A 68 -5.11 2.68 -22.19
C LEU A 68 -4.84 3.13 -23.63
N ARG A 69 -3.58 3.09 -24.09
CA ARG A 69 -3.21 3.41 -25.48
C ARG A 69 -3.59 2.31 -26.47
N GLU A 70 -3.27 1.05 -26.17
CA GLU A 70 -3.51 -0.04 -27.12
C GLU A 70 -4.98 -0.54 -27.07
N ILE A 71 -5.64 -0.40 -25.93
CA ILE A 71 -7.00 -0.87 -25.63
C ILE A 71 -7.87 0.34 -25.21
N SER A 72 -8.60 0.90 -26.18
CA SER A 72 -9.45 2.08 -25.99
C SER A 72 -10.46 1.93 -24.84
N LEU A 73 -10.72 3.02 -24.11
CA LEU A 73 -11.69 3.08 -22.99
C LEU A 73 -13.05 2.44 -23.31
N ASN A 74 -13.63 2.71 -24.49
CA ASN A 74 -14.88 2.07 -24.93
C ASN A 74 -14.83 0.54 -24.83
N LYS A 75 -13.74 -0.08 -25.30
CA LYS A 75 -13.55 -1.55 -25.28
C LYS A 75 -13.25 -2.08 -23.87
N LEU A 76 -12.65 -1.27 -23.00
CA LEU A 76 -12.49 -1.62 -21.59
C LEU A 76 -13.85 -1.57 -20.88
N ASP A 77 -14.72 -0.63 -21.23
CA ASP A 77 -16.06 -0.50 -20.66
C ASP A 77 -17.06 -1.54 -21.19
N ASP A 78 -17.06 -1.80 -22.51
CA ASP A 78 -17.82 -2.87 -23.18
C ASP A 78 -17.60 -4.26 -22.52
N TYR A 79 -16.45 -4.45 -21.85
CA TYR A 79 -16.06 -5.68 -21.15
C TYR A 79 -16.05 -5.56 -19.61
N GLY A 80 -16.56 -4.47 -19.03
CA GLY A 80 -16.73 -4.32 -17.57
C GLY A 80 -15.45 -4.05 -16.77
N TYR A 81 -14.44 -3.40 -17.38
CA TYR A 81 -13.24 -2.93 -16.69
C TYR A 81 -13.36 -1.48 -16.17
N VAL A 82 -14.18 -0.64 -16.80
CA VAL A 82 -14.34 0.78 -16.42
C VAL A 82 -15.56 0.98 -15.52
N ASN A 83 -16.77 0.77 -16.02
CA ASN A 83 -18.00 0.89 -15.24
C ASN A 83 -18.57 -0.49 -14.87
N LEU A 84 -19.45 -0.51 -13.86
CA LEU A 84 -20.16 -1.72 -13.45
C LEU A 84 -21.66 -1.44 -13.27
N GLU A 85 -22.51 -2.02 -14.14
CA GLU A 85 -23.96 -1.74 -14.19
C GLU A 85 -24.69 -1.84 -12.84
N THR A 86 -24.22 -2.70 -11.93
CA THR A 86 -24.80 -2.85 -10.59
C THR A 86 -23.72 -2.97 -9.51
N ILE A 87 -23.65 -1.98 -8.63
CA ILE A 87 -22.78 -2.00 -7.45
C ILE A 87 -23.57 -2.47 -6.22
N CYS A 88 -23.21 -3.63 -5.66
CA CYS A 88 -23.90 -4.25 -4.52
C CYS A 88 -22.94 -4.49 -3.34
N VAL A 89 -22.52 -3.42 -2.66
CA VAL A 89 -21.57 -3.47 -1.53
C VAL A 89 -22.21 -3.38 -0.13
N ASP A 90 -23.49 -3.01 -0.04
CA ASP A 90 -24.17 -2.68 1.23
C ASP A 90 -24.48 -3.87 2.16
N LYS A 91 -23.99 -5.07 1.81
CA LYS A 91 -24.17 -6.29 2.60
C LYS A 91 -22.92 -6.50 3.45
N ALA A 92 -23.09 -6.60 4.77
CA ALA A 92 -22.01 -6.97 5.68
C ALA A 92 -21.30 -8.26 5.23
N PHE A 93 -20.07 -8.12 4.74
CA PHE A 93 -19.26 -9.18 4.16
C PHE A 93 -18.29 -9.82 5.17
N GLY A 94 -17.58 -10.88 4.75
CA GLY A 94 -16.59 -11.59 5.55
C GLY A 94 -17.14 -12.38 6.76
N TYR A 95 -16.25 -13.14 7.41
CA TYR A 95 -16.50 -13.83 8.69
C TYR A 95 -17.75 -14.74 8.77
N SER A 96 -18.27 -15.22 7.64
CA SER A 96 -19.34 -16.23 7.55
C SER A 96 -18.93 -17.62 8.04
N ARG A 97 -17.67 -18.02 7.78
CA ARG A 97 -17.17 -19.39 7.94
C ARG A 97 -15.95 -19.53 8.85
N ARG A 98 -15.57 -20.79 9.08
CA ARG A 98 -14.81 -21.21 10.27
C ARG A 98 -13.36 -20.75 10.30
N ARG A 99 -12.64 -20.71 9.17
CA ARG A 99 -11.18 -20.45 9.17
C ARG A 99 -10.86 -18.98 9.41
N MET A 100 -11.51 -18.08 8.66
CA MET A 100 -11.39 -16.62 8.87
C MET A 100 -11.72 -16.24 10.32
N LEU A 101 -12.73 -16.89 10.91
CA LEU A 101 -13.10 -16.67 12.31
C LEU A 101 -12.03 -17.13 13.33
N GLU A 102 -10.99 -17.90 12.99
CA GLU A 102 -9.99 -18.34 13.98
C GLU A 102 -9.17 -17.17 14.54
N ALA A 103 -8.65 -16.30 13.68
CA ALA A 103 -7.90 -15.11 14.10
C ALA A 103 -8.80 -14.14 14.89
N ALA A 104 -10.00 -13.87 14.39
CA ALA A 104 -11.00 -13.03 15.05
C ALA A 104 -11.42 -13.54 16.43
N ARG A 105 -11.66 -14.86 16.57
CA ARG A 105 -11.94 -15.49 17.86
C ARG A 105 -10.75 -15.46 18.80
N TRP A 106 -9.53 -15.57 18.28
CA TRP A 106 -8.30 -15.46 19.08
C TRP A 106 -8.15 -14.03 19.64
N ARG A 107 -8.35 -12.99 18.82
CA ARG A 107 -8.36 -11.59 19.27
C ARG A 107 -9.47 -11.30 20.26
N ALA A 108 -10.71 -11.70 19.97
CA ALA A 108 -11.85 -11.45 20.85
C ALA A 108 -11.67 -12.10 22.23
N LYS A 109 -11.07 -13.30 22.31
CA LYS A 109 -10.71 -13.92 23.59
C LYS A 109 -9.63 -13.14 24.35
N LEU A 110 -8.67 -12.54 23.64
CA LEU A 110 -7.63 -11.71 24.25
C LEU A 110 -8.18 -10.35 24.73
N ASP A 111 -9.10 -9.74 23.97
CA ASP A 111 -9.77 -8.50 24.37
C ASP A 111 -10.67 -8.71 25.60
N VAL A 112 -11.45 -9.81 25.66
CA VAL A 112 -12.21 -10.20 26.87
C VAL A 112 -11.28 -10.48 28.05
N ALA A 113 -10.18 -11.21 27.85
CA ALA A 113 -9.21 -11.51 28.91
C ALA A 113 -8.49 -10.27 29.47
N LYS A 114 -8.50 -9.15 28.73
CA LYS A 114 -8.00 -7.84 29.17
C LYS A 114 -9.09 -6.92 29.74
N GLY A 115 -10.35 -7.33 29.71
CA GLY A 115 -11.50 -6.49 30.10
C GLY A 115 -11.85 -5.40 29.09
N LEU A 116 -11.37 -5.48 27.84
CA LEU A 116 -11.65 -4.49 26.79
C LEU A 116 -13.06 -4.65 26.17
N CYS A 117 -13.68 -5.83 26.33
CA CYS A 117 -15.07 -6.07 25.95
C CYS A 117 -15.71 -7.13 26.86
N TYR A 118 -17.04 -7.07 27.02
CA TYR A 118 -17.76 -7.85 28.04
C TYR A 118 -18.22 -9.25 27.58
N SER A 119 -18.25 -9.55 26.27
CA SER A 119 -18.69 -10.86 25.78
C SER A 119 -18.23 -11.17 24.35
N ILE A 120 -18.25 -12.46 24.01
CA ILE A 120 -18.27 -12.96 22.64
C ILE A 120 -19.65 -13.59 22.42
N GLU A 121 -20.54 -12.96 21.63
CA GLU A 121 -21.85 -13.52 21.31
C GLU A 121 -21.72 -14.70 20.32
N GLU A 122 -21.66 -15.94 20.83
CA GLU A 122 -21.65 -17.16 19.99
C GLU A 122 -22.94 -18.00 20.11
N PRO A 123 -24.03 -17.68 19.38
CA PRO A 123 -25.16 -18.57 19.19
C PRO A 123 -24.89 -19.58 18.06
N PHE A 124 -23.99 -20.56 18.27
CA PHE A 124 -23.64 -21.56 17.25
C PHE A 124 -24.33 -22.93 17.48
N THR A 125 -25.60 -23.04 17.09
CA THR A 125 -26.32 -24.32 17.02
C THR A 125 -26.24 -24.88 15.59
N LEU A 126 -25.80 -26.14 15.42
CA LEU A 126 -25.57 -26.75 14.11
C LEU A 126 -26.82 -26.88 13.22
N GLU A 127 -28.02 -26.79 13.80
CA GLU A 127 -29.28 -27.22 13.17
C GLU A 127 -29.85 -26.23 12.14
N LYS A 128 -29.34 -25.00 12.06
CA LYS A 128 -29.84 -23.97 11.13
C LYS A 128 -28.75 -23.51 10.16
N LYS A 129 -28.87 -23.94 8.90
CA LYS A 129 -28.01 -23.55 7.76
C LYS A 129 -28.20 -22.10 7.31
N SER A 130 -28.16 -21.12 8.22
CA SER A 130 -28.26 -19.71 7.82
C SER A 130 -27.53 -18.74 8.74
N LYS A 131 -26.75 -17.85 8.10
CA LYS A 131 -26.34 -16.51 8.57
C LYS A 131 -25.33 -16.44 9.72
N VAL A 132 -24.09 -16.11 9.32
CA VAL A 132 -23.09 -15.30 10.05
C VAL A 132 -22.92 -15.60 11.54
N GLY A 133 -21.78 -16.20 11.91
CA GLY A 133 -21.33 -16.16 13.30
C GLY A 133 -21.18 -14.69 13.73
N LYS A 134 -21.97 -14.26 14.72
CA LYS A 134 -22.08 -12.84 15.14
C LYS A 134 -20.83 -12.36 15.90
N LEU A 135 -19.73 -12.27 15.18
CA LEU A 135 -18.58 -11.49 15.59
C LEU A 135 -19.04 -10.02 15.76
N HIS A 136 -19.06 -9.58 17.03
CA HIS A 136 -19.40 -8.21 17.41
C HIS A 136 -18.55 -7.22 16.60
N GLU A 137 -19.16 -6.13 16.17
CA GLU A 137 -18.61 -5.21 15.16
C GLU A 137 -17.19 -4.73 15.48
N PHE A 138 -16.94 -4.36 16.74
CA PHE A 138 -15.63 -4.00 17.31
C PHE A 138 -14.48 -5.00 17.04
N HIS A 139 -14.79 -6.28 16.79
CA HIS A 139 -13.80 -7.31 16.50
C HIS A 139 -13.61 -7.55 14.98
N ARG A 140 -14.49 -7.02 14.12
CA ARG A 140 -14.39 -7.16 12.64
C ARG A 140 -13.26 -6.33 12.04
N ILE A 141 -12.82 -5.30 12.76
CA ILE A 141 -11.65 -4.48 12.44
C ILE A 141 -10.50 -4.92 13.35
N HIS A 142 -9.33 -5.17 12.77
CA HIS A 142 -8.12 -5.56 13.49
C HIS A 142 -7.62 -4.41 14.39
N PRO A 143 -7.06 -4.67 15.60
CA PRO A 143 -6.53 -3.65 16.49
C PRO A 143 -5.60 -2.62 15.84
N ILE A 144 -4.76 -3.04 14.88
CA ILE A 144 -3.92 -2.13 14.08
C ILE A 144 -4.73 -1.01 13.42
N PHE A 145 -5.90 -1.32 12.87
CA PHE A 145 -6.75 -0.39 12.11
C PHE A 145 -7.82 0.28 12.98
N ARG A 146 -7.78 0.13 14.32
CA ARG A 146 -8.76 0.76 15.22
C ARG A 146 -8.60 2.28 15.26
N ARG A 147 -9.71 2.95 15.53
CA ARG A 147 -9.88 4.41 15.59
C ARG A 147 -8.79 5.12 16.41
N ASP A 148 -8.45 4.54 17.55
CA ASP A 148 -7.54 5.12 18.54
C ASP A 148 -6.08 5.23 18.05
N ASN A 149 -5.75 4.57 16.92
CA ASN A 149 -4.43 4.63 16.28
C ASN A 149 -4.33 5.71 15.18
N TRP A 150 -5.37 6.49 14.90
CA TRP A 150 -5.35 7.54 13.87
C TRP A 150 -5.06 8.92 14.48
N ASN A 151 -4.18 9.69 13.85
CA ASN A 151 -3.89 11.09 14.24
C ASN A 151 -4.94 12.10 13.72
N SER A 152 -5.81 11.69 12.82
CA SER A 152 -6.78 12.55 12.15
C SER A 152 -7.95 12.95 13.05
N THR A 153 -8.13 14.25 13.28
CA THR A 153 -9.23 14.81 14.10
C THR A 153 -10.60 14.36 13.59
N ASP A 154 -10.79 14.37 12.28
CA ASP A 154 -12.03 13.95 11.62
C ASP A 154 -12.35 12.48 11.90
N LEU A 155 -11.36 11.60 11.75
CA LEU A 155 -11.53 10.18 12.06
C LEU A 155 -11.60 9.91 13.57
N LEU A 156 -11.03 10.76 14.44
CA LEU A 156 -11.09 10.62 15.90
C LEU A 156 -12.42 11.07 16.52
N CYS A 157 -13.12 12.07 15.95
CA CYS A 157 -14.30 12.71 16.57
C CYS A 157 -15.42 11.72 16.99
N THR A 158 -15.53 11.45 18.30
CA THR A 158 -16.37 10.39 18.91
C THR A 158 -17.87 10.66 18.95
N THR A 159 -18.38 11.59 18.13
CA THR A 159 -19.83 11.83 17.99
C THR A 159 -20.54 10.60 17.44
N THR A 160 -21.82 10.41 17.80
CA THR A 160 -22.66 9.27 17.37
C THR A 160 -23.06 9.30 15.89
N THR A 161 -22.48 10.22 15.11
CA THR A 161 -22.78 10.49 13.69
C THR A 161 -21.48 10.83 12.95
N ASN A 162 -20.36 10.17 13.26
CA ASN A 162 -19.12 10.36 12.52
C ASN A 162 -19.19 9.62 11.17
N GLU A 163 -19.74 10.28 10.16
CA GLU A 163 -19.97 9.67 8.85
C GLU A 163 -18.67 9.22 8.16
N TYR A 164 -17.55 9.91 8.38
CA TYR A 164 -16.26 9.54 7.80
C TYR A 164 -15.78 8.17 8.28
N TRP A 165 -15.83 7.91 9.59
CA TRP A 165 -15.48 6.59 10.13
C TRP A 165 -16.39 5.49 9.59
N GLU A 166 -17.69 5.75 9.48
CA GLU A 166 -18.66 4.81 8.90
C GLU A 166 -18.40 4.53 7.41
N ARG A 167 -18.09 5.57 6.62
CA ARG A 167 -17.70 5.48 5.20
C ARG A 167 -16.39 4.70 5.00
N LEU A 168 -15.46 4.77 5.96
CA LEU A 168 -14.18 4.06 5.92
C LEU A 168 -14.25 2.59 6.38
N LYS A 169 -15.23 2.20 7.22
CA LYS A 169 -15.38 0.82 7.75
C LYS A 169 -15.21 -0.32 6.72
N PRO A 170 -15.75 -0.25 5.48
CA PRO A 170 -15.53 -1.30 4.48
C PRO A 170 -14.06 -1.53 4.14
N VAL A 171 -13.26 -0.46 4.06
CA VAL A 171 -11.81 -0.53 3.80
C VAL A 171 -11.10 -1.18 4.98
N LEU A 172 -11.39 -0.73 6.19
CA LEU A 172 -10.78 -1.27 7.42
C LEU A 172 -11.12 -2.75 7.63
N GLN A 173 -12.34 -3.16 7.27
CA GLN A 173 -12.76 -4.56 7.33
C GLN A 173 -12.11 -5.39 6.21
N LEU A 174 -11.99 -4.86 4.99
CA LEU A 174 -11.28 -5.54 3.90
C LEU A 174 -9.78 -5.73 4.23
N ALA A 175 -9.09 -4.67 4.65
CA ALA A 175 -7.70 -4.73 5.12
C ALA A 175 -7.52 -5.75 6.26
N THR A 176 -8.50 -5.84 7.18
CA THR A 176 -8.52 -6.86 8.24
C THR A 176 -8.61 -8.29 7.67
N LEU A 177 -9.49 -8.55 6.71
CA LEU A 177 -9.66 -9.88 6.12
C LEU A 177 -8.45 -10.29 5.25
N LEU A 178 -7.84 -9.34 4.54
CA LEU A 178 -6.60 -9.53 3.77
C LEU A 178 -5.41 -9.85 4.68
N LEU A 179 -5.20 -9.06 5.74
CA LEU A 179 -4.10 -9.23 6.71
C LEU A 179 -4.14 -10.59 7.43
N GLU A 180 -5.35 -11.08 7.73
CA GLU A 180 -5.55 -12.31 8.50
C GLU A 180 -5.79 -13.58 7.66
N SER A 181 -5.79 -13.44 6.33
CA SER A 181 -5.90 -14.52 5.37
C SER A 181 -4.92 -15.66 5.69
N GLU A 182 -5.42 -16.90 5.86
CA GLU A 182 -4.59 -18.05 6.24
C GLU A 182 -3.45 -18.32 5.23
N HIS A 183 -3.63 -17.87 4.00
CA HIS A 183 -2.69 -17.96 2.90
C HIS A 183 -1.47 -17.03 3.05
N MET A 184 -1.61 -15.92 3.79
CA MET A 184 -0.55 -14.91 3.99
C MET A 184 0.15 -15.00 5.34
N ILE A 185 -0.44 -15.66 6.34
CA ILE A 185 0.29 -16.02 7.57
C ILE A 185 1.59 -16.79 7.25
N GLY A 186 1.61 -17.60 6.19
CA GLY A 186 2.82 -18.26 5.71
C GLY A 186 3.92 -17.33 5.20
N TYR A 187 3.57 -16.19 4.60
CA TYR A 187 4.54 -15.15 4.23
C TYR A 187 5.11 -14.49 5.48
N ILE A 188 4.25 -14.04 6.40
CA ILE A 188 4.67 -13.36 7.64
C ILE A 188 5.53 -14.26 8.53
N VAL A 189 5.23 -15.56 8.63
CA VAL A 189 6.09 -16.52 9.36
C VAL A 189 7.49 -16.59 8.75
N GLY A 190 7.62 -16.68 7.42
CA GLY A 190 8.91 -16.70 6.75
C GLY A 190 9.67 -15.39 6.88
N MET A 191 8.97 -14.25 6.80
CA MET A 191 9.51 -12.92 6.98
C MET A 191 10.12 -12.74 8.38
N LEU A 192 9.42 -13.19 9.42
CA LEU A 192 9.84 -13.04 10.82
C LEU A 192 10.79 -14.15 11.32
N ASP A 193 11.02 -15.22 10.56
CA ASP A 193 11.98 -16.28 10.91
C ASP A 193 13.38 -15.98 10.36
N VAL A 194 13.94 -14.85 10.80
CA VAL A 194 15.29 -14.36 10.42
C VAL A 194 16.40 -15.44 10.52
N PRO A 195 16.42 -16.35 11.52
CA PRO A 195 17.38 -17.46 11.54
C PRO A 195 17.29 -18.44 10.35
N SER A 196 16.18 -18.47 9.62
CA SER A 196 16.02 -19.26 8.39
C SER A 196 16.43 -18.50 7.11
N HIS A 197 16.72 -17.20 7.21
CA HIS A 197 17.03 -16.36 6.06
C HIS A 197 18.41 -16.71 5.49
N LYS A 198 18.52 -16.65 4.16
CA LYS A 198 19.71 -17.05 3.42
C LYS A 198 20.43 -15.79 2.93
N LYS A 199 21.71 -15.67 3.24
CA LYS A 199 22.54 -14.53 2.80
C LYS A 199 22.64 -14.49 1.26
N ILE A 200 22.44 -13.31 0.67
CA ILE A 200 22.58 -13.10 -0.77
C ILE A 200 24.07 -12.85 -1.07
N SER A 201 24.60 -13.48 -2.12
CA SER A 201 25.91 -13.12 -2.66
C SER A 201 25.77 -11.88 -3.56
N ILE A 202 26.45 -10.79 -3.19
CA ILE A 202 26.48 -9.51 -3.90
C ILE A 202 27.92 -9.00 -4.03
N THR A 203 28.17 -8.11 -5.00
CA THR A 203 29.52 -7.54 -5.22
C THR A 203 29.90 -6.54 -4.13
N ALA A 204 31.19 -6.29 -3.91
CA ALA A 204 31.66 -5.29 -2.94
C ALA A 204 31.14 -3.85 -3.25
N LYS A 205 30.96 -3.49 -4.53
CA LYS A 205 30.31 -2.23 -4.95
C LYS A 205 28.84 -2.19 -4.47
N THR A 206 28.11 -3.29 -4.65
CA THR A 206 26.72 -3.43 -4.21
C THR A 206 26.61 -3.39 -2.69
N LEU A 207 27.51 -4.09 -1.97
CA LEU A 207 27.56 -4.12 -0.52
C LEU A 207 27.80 -2.73 0.07
N LYS A 208 28.69 -1.93 -0.54
CA LYS A 208 28.91 -0.53 -0.15
C LYS A 208 27.69 0.36 -0.44
N ARG A 209 26.94 0.12 -1.54
CA ARG A 209 25.69 0.84 -1.85
C ARG A 209 24.57 0.53 -0.85
N LEU A 210 24.44 -0.73 -0.42
CA LEU A 210 23.37 -1.20 0.47
C LEU A 210 23.69 -1.05 1.96
N GLY A 211 24.88 -0.57 2.32
CA GLY A 211 25.27 -0.28 3.70
C GLY A 211 25.47 -1.49 4.63
N GLY A 212 25.16 -2.71 4.19
CA GLY A 212 25.25 -3.91 5.00
C GLY A 212 24.97 -5.20 4.23
N GLU A 213 25.11 -6.33 4.92
CA GLU A 213 24.79 -7.64 4.36
C GLU A 213 23.28 -7.82 4.18
N VAL A 214 22.87 -8.41 3.06
CA VAL A 214 21.46 -8.60 2.70
C VAL A 214 21.08 -10.07 2.56
N TYR A 215 19.82 -10.36 2.86
CA TYR A 215 19.30 -11.69 3.12
C TYR A 215 17.98 -11.92 2.38
N TRP A 216 17.67 -13.17 2.06
CA TRP A 216 16.41 -13.56 1.42
C TRP A 216 15.67 -14.65 2.17
N PHE A 217 14.35 -14.66 2.03
CA PHE A 217 13.46 -15.61 2.71
C PHE A 217 12.42 -16.24 1.77
N GLU A 218 11.73 -17.26 2.26
CA GLU A 218 10.64 -17.96 1.56
C GLU A 218 9.43 -18.08 2.48
N ARG A 219 8.23 -18.10 1.90
CA ARG A 219 7.00 -18.28 2.68
C ARG A 219 6.96 -19.68 3.27
N LYS A 220 6.57 -19.83 4.53
CA LYS A 220 6.28 -21.14 5.11
C LYS A 220 4.95 -21.65 4.56
N HIS A 221 5.01 -22.63 3.66
CA HIS A 221 3.83 -23.16 2.96
C HIS A 221 2.79 -23.79 3.90
N ASN A 222 3.22 -24.41 5.00
CA ASN A 222 2.35 -25.00 6.02
C ASN A 222 2.76 -24.53 7.43
N PRO A 223 2.28 -23.37 7.91
CA PRO A 223 2.52 -22.92 9.28
C PRO A 223 1.79 -23.81 10.30
N SER A 224 2.45 -24.14 11.41
CA SER A 224 1.79 -24.80 12.55
C SER A 224 0.82 -23.85 13.26
N GLN A 225 -0.11 -24.38 14.07
CA GLN A 225 -1.04 -23.55 14.84
C GLN A 225 -0.33 -22.58 15.81
N VAL A 226 0.80 -23.01 16.39
CA VAL A 226 1.64 -22.18 17.27
C VAL A 226 2.24 -21.00 16.50
N GLU A 227 2.68 -21.23 15.26
CA GLU A 227 3.22 -20.15 14.41
C GLU A 227 2.13 -19.20 13.93
N ARG A 228 0.93 -19.69 13.62
CA ARG A 228 -0.23 -18.83 13.32
C ARG A 228 -0.58 -17.94 14.52
N GLN A 229 -0.65 -18.51 15.72
CA GLN A 229 -0.90 -17.75 16.95
C GLN A 229 0.23 -16.77 17.29
N LYS A 230 1.49 -17.10 16.97
CA LYS A 230 2.61 -16.15 17.09
C LYS A 230 2.42 -14.95 16.17
N VAL A 231 2.04 -15.16 14.89
CA VAL A 231 1.76 -14.05 13.97
C VAL A 231 0.54 -13.22 14.41
N TRP A 232 -0.56 -13.85 14.82
CA TRP A 232 -1.73 -13.13 15.35
C TRP A 232 -1.37 -12.30 16.59
N LYS A 233 -0.49 -12.82 17.46
CA LYS A 233 0.05 -12.08 18.60
C LYS A 233 0.94 -10.91 18.16
N ASP A 234 1.87 -11.14 17.23
CA ASP A 234 2.80 -10.11 16.75
C ASP A 234 2.05 -8.95 16.08
N LEU A 235 1.03 -9.25 15.28
CA LEU A 235 0.10 -8.28 14.69
C LEU A 235 -0.75 -7.55 15.74
N TYR A 236 -1.34 -8.29 16.70
CA TYR A 236 -2.09 -7.68 17.79
C TYR A 236 -1.20 -6.71 18.58
N GLU A 237 0.03 -7.09 18.92
CA GLU A 237 0.98 -6.26 19.70
C GLU A 237 1.44 -5.02 18.91
N LEU A 238 1.62 -5.10 17.59
CA LEU A 238 1.87 -3.95 16.71
C LEU A 238 0.73 -2.92 16.80
N GLY A 239 -0.52 -3.37 16.93
CA GLY A 239 -1.70 -2.51 17.09
C GLY A 239 -1.80 -1.70 18.40
N ASN A 240 -0.76 -1.68 19.24
CA ASN A 240 -0.64 -0.85 20.45
C ASN A 240 0.60 0.09 20.36
N LYS A 241 1.13 0.28 19.14
CA LYS A 241 2.40 0.98 18.84
C LYS A 241 2.35 1.77 17.54
N ILE A 242 1.56 1.28 16.59
CA ILE A 242 1.44 1.83 15.25
C ILE A 242 0.48 3.02 15.22
N MET A 243 0.87 4.08 14.52
CA MET A 243 0.01 5.23 14.25
C MET A 243 -0.30 5.34 12.75
N TRP A 244 -1.47 5.87 12.43
CA TRP A 244 -1.93 6.20 11.08
C TRP A 244 -2.05 7.72 10.95
N THR A 245 -1.39 8.28 9.94
CA THR A 245 -1.40 9.71 9.64
C THR A 245 -1.89 9.92 8.21
N GLU A 246 -2.85 10.80 8.04
CA GLU A 246 -3.25 11.29 6.71
C GLU A 246 -2.32 12.45 6.33
N LYS A 247 -1.84 12.48 5.10
CA LYS A 247 -1.03 13.60 4.58
C LYS A 247 -1.32 13.80 3.09
N ASP A 248 -1.53 15.05 2.69
CA ASP A 248 -1.39 15.43 1.29
C ASP A 248 0.04 15.10 0.78
N MET A 249 0.14 14.21 -0.19
CA MET A 249 1.42 13.85 -0.85
C MET A 249 1.57 14.50 -2.24
N THR A 250 0.78 15.54 -2.55
CA THR A 250 0.77 16.17 -3.87
C THR A 250 2.10 16.87 -4.16
N GLY A 251 2.87 16.30 -5.10
CA GLY A 251 4.20 16.79 -5.47
C GLY A 251 5.36 16.09 -4.75
N ASP A 252 5.09 15.20 -3.78
CA ASP A 252 6.05 14.17 -3.39
C ASP A 252 6.14 13.09 -4.50
N LYS A 253 6.94 12.04 -4.27
CA LYS A 253 6.88 10.83 -5.10
C LYS A 253 5.45 10.28 -5.09
N GLN A 254 4.93 9.90 -6.25
CA GLN A 254 3.62 9.26 -6.39
C GLN A 254 3.63 7.90 -5.67
N VAL A 255 3.12 7.89 -4.44
CA VAL A 255 2.96 6.70 -3.59
C VAL A 255 1.62 6.81 -2.86
N HIS A 256 0.94 5.69 -2.65
CA HIS A 256 -0.35 5.66 -1.95
C HIS A 256 -0.22 5.70 -0.42
N GLY A 257 0.99 5.43 0.08
CA GLY A 257 1.38 5.50 1.48
C GLY A 257 2.89 5.28 1.66
N TYR A 258 3.38 5.35 2.90
CA TYR A 258 4.71 4.89 3.30
C TYR A 258 4.82 4.65 4.82
N THR A 259 5.69 3.72 5.22
CA THR A 259 6.00 3.46 6.63
C THR A 259 7.27 4.18 7.09
N THR A 260 7.12 5.00 8.12
CA THR A 260 8.19 5.71 8.84
C THR A 260 8.26 5.27 10.32
N GLY A 261 8.85 6.09 11.18
CA GLY A 261 9.00 5.81 12.62
C GLY A 261 10.06 4.74 12.94
N ASP A 262 10.13 4.33 14.20
CA ASP A 262 11.17 3.45 14.74
C ASP A 262 10.63 2.08 15.22
N LYS A 263 11.43 1.35 15.99
CA LYS A 263 11.05 0.05 16.56
C LYS A 263 9.91 0.12 17.60
N LYS A 264 9.76 1.25 18.30
CA LYS A 264 8.79 1.46 19.38
C LYS A 264 7.49 2.07 18.87
N SER A 265 7.61 3.04 17.97
CA SER A 265 6.50 3.76 17.33
C SER A 265 6.74 3.81 15.81
N PRO A 266 6.39 2.74 15.07
CA PRO A 266 6.23 2.81 13.62
C PRO A 266 5.00 3.66 13.28
N GLU A 267 5.06 4.39 12.19
CA GLU A 267 3.97 5.23 11.70
C GLU A 267 3.74 4.91 10.24
N ILE A 268 2.48 4.71 9.85
CA ILE A 268 2.09 4.61 8.45
C ILE A 268 1.44 5.93 8.05
N VAL A 269 1.98 6.55 7.02
CA VAL A 269 1.37 7.74 6.39
C VAL A 269 0.62 7.28 5.15
N LEU A 270 -0.62 7.73 4.99
CA LEU A 270 -1.48 7.45 3.83
C LEU A 270 -1.76 8.75 3.08
N ASP A 271 -1.93 8.66 1.75
CA ASP A 271 -2.32 9.82 0.95
C ASP A 271 -3.74 10.27 1.34
N GLU A 272 -3.87 11.53 1.77
CA GLU A 272 -5.12 12.10 2.23
C GLU A 272 -6.19 12.15 1.12
N GLU A 273 -5.82 12.21 -0.17
CA GLU A 273 -6.82 12.26 -1.24
C GLU A 273 -7.62 10.95 -1.35
N HIS A 274 -7.00 9.79 -1.10
CA HIS A 274 -7.72 8.52 -1.03
C HIS A 274 -8.79 8.53 0.08
N ILE A 275 -8.47 9.11 1.25
CA ILE A 275 -9.44 9.25 2.34
C ILE A 275 -10.51 10.29 1.99
N ASN A 276 -10.14 11.41 1.35
CA ASN A 276 -11.07 12.44 0.87
C ASN A 276 -12.12 11.88 -0.10
N ILE A 277 -11.69 11.06 -1.05
CA ILE A 277 -12.55 10.39 -2.03
C ILE A 277 -13.52 9.40 -1.36
N ILE A 278 -13.10 8.70 -0.31
CA ILE A 278 -13.93 7.74 0.41
C ILE A 278 -14.88 8.42 1.40
N CYS A 279 -14.42 9.48 2.08
CA CYS A 279 -15.09 10.07 3.22
C CYS A 279 -15.72 11.45 2.95
N ARG A 280 -14.94 12.38 2.37
CA ARG A 280 -15.22 13.82 2.30
C ARG A 280 -15.90 14.29 0.99
N GLU A 281 -16.59 13.40 0.28
CA GLU A 281 -17.41 13.69 -0.92
C GLU A 281 -16.64 14.29 -2.12
N VAL A 282 -15.32 14.05 -2.18
CA VAL A 282 -14.52 14.36 -3.38
C VAL A 282 -14.87 13.39 -4.52
N SER A 283 -14.91 13.92 -5.75
CA SER A 283 -15.17 13.18 -7.00
C SER A 283 -13.90 12.43 -7.45
N PRO A 284 -13.81 11.09 -7.34
CA PRO A 284 -12.75 10.28 -7.97
C PRO A 284 -12.67 10.42 -9.50
N VAL A 285 -13.68 11.01 -10.15
CA VAL A 285 -13.67 11.23 -11.61
C VAL A 285 -13.22 12.65 -12.01
N GLN A 286 -12.63 13.43 -11.09
CA GLN A 286 -12.25 14.83 -11.33
C GLN A 286 -11.16 15.03 -12.39
N ASP A 287 -10.27 14.03 -12.59
CA ASP A 287 -9.25 14.00 -13.64
C ASP A 287 -9.61 13.04 -14.79
N ALA A 288 -10.89 12.65 -14.91
CA ALA A 288 -11.38 11.93 -16.06
C ALA A 288 -11.42 12.83 -17.31
N ILE A 289 -11.01 12.29 -18.46
CA ILE A 289 -11.19 12.95 -19.77
C ILE A 289 -12.65 12.88 -20.23
N ASP A 290 -13.06 13.82 -21.08
CA ASP A 290 -14.35 13.77 -21.77
C ASP A 290 -14.40 12.59 -22.76
N TRP A 291 -15.15 11.54 -22.41
CA TRP A 291 -15.52 10.44 -23.30
C TRP A 291 -16.95 9.96 -22.98
N THR A 292 -17.49 9.03 -23.78
CA THR A 292 -18.87 8.52 -23.61
C THR A 292 -18.87 7.00 -23.65
N PRO A 293 -19.48 6.29 -22.67
CA PRO A 293 -20.35 6.82 -21.59
C PRO A 293 -19.67 7.65 -20.49
N GLY A 294 -18.35 7.59 -20.33
CA GLY A 294 -17.65 8.29 -19.25
C GLY A 294 -17.38 7.38 -18.06
N SER A 295 -16.85 7.92 -16.95
CA SER A 295 -16.57 7.14 -15.73
C SER A 295 -17.68 7.33 -14.68
N ASP A 296 -18.12 6.21 -14.10
CA ASP A 296 -19.01 6.18 -12.94
C ASP A 296 -18.25 6.45 -11.63
N GLU A 297 -18.80 7.40 -10.86
CA GLU A 297 -18.35 7.82 -9.53
C GLU A 297 -18.19 6.65 -8.56
N GLU A 298 -19.16 5.73 -8.47
CA GLU A 298 -19.08 4.64 -7.50
C GLU A 298 -18.16 3.51 -7.96
N SER A 299 -18.03 3.26 -9.27
CA SER A 299 -17.04 2.35 -9.85
C SER A 299 -15.62 2.83 -9.56
N ALA A 300 -15.35 4.13 -9.71
CA ALA A 300 -14.07 4.73 -9.35
C ALA A 300 -13.83 4.72 -7.83
N ARG A 301 -14.83 5.12 -7.01
CA ARG A 301 -14.75 5.06 -5.54
C ARG A 301 -14.54 3.63 -5.01
N LEU A 302 -15.06 2.62 -5.71
CA LEU A 302 -14.83 1.19 -5.41
C LEU A 302 -13.38 0.75 -5.68
N ARG A 303 -12.75 1.26 -6.75
CA ARG A 303 -11.30 1.06 -6.99
C ARG A 303 -10.46 1.70 -5.88
N VAL A 304 -10.76 2.94 -5.47
CA VAL A 304 -10.06 3.61 -4.36
C VAL A 304 -10.23 2.84 -3.04
N LYS A 305 -11.45 2.38 -2.71
CA LYS A 305 -11.72 1.53 -1.54
C LYS A 305 -10.90 0.23 -1.53
N PHE A 306 -10.66 -0.39 -2.70
CA PHE A 306 -9.85 -1.61 -2.83
C PHE A 306 -8.33 -1.34 -2.74
N ASN A 307 -7.84 -0.35 -3.49
CA ASN A 307 -6.42 0.03 -3.50
C ASN A 307 -5.98 0.45 -2.10
N LEU A 308 -6.72 1.34 -1.43
CA LEU A 308 -6.41 1.76 -0.07
C LEU A 308 -6.38 0.57 0.91
N ALA A 309 -7.34 -0.37 0.84
CA ALA A 309 -7.34 -1.56 1.69
C ALA A 309 -6.12 -2.48 1.43
N THR A 310 -5.59 -2.46 0.22
CA THR A 310 -4.34 -3.15 -0.16
C THR A 310 -3.12 -2.40 0.41
N THR A 311 -3.01 -1.08 0.19
CA THR A 311 -1.95 -0.21 0.74
C THR A 311 -1.87 -0.31 2.27
N MET A 312 -3.01 -0.34 2.97
CA MET A 312 -3.03 -0.52 4.42
C MET A 312 -2.44 -1.85 4.90
N VAL A 313 -2.45 -2.91 4.09
CA VAL A 313 -1.85 -4.21 4.44
C VAL A 313 -0.42 -4.32 3.96
N HIS A 314 -0.11 -3.75 2.79
CA HIS A 314 1.24 -3.51 2.26
C HIS A 314 2.11 -2.84 3.33
N GLU A 315 1.72 -1.66 3.81
CA GLU A 315 2.46 -0.89 4.83
C GLU A 315 2.58 -1.60 6.19
N VAL A 316 1.58 -2.42 6.56
CA VAL A 316 1.66 -3.23 7.80
C VAL A 316 2.79 -4.27 7.73
N MET A 317 3.23 -4.73 6.55
CA MET A 317 4.41 -5.60 6.44
C MET A 317 5.69 -4.87 6.86
N HIS A 318 5.88 -3.63 6.39
CA HIS A 318 7.01 -2.76 6.74
C HIS A 318 6.97 -2.38 8.22
N ALA A 319 5.82 -1.94 8.73
CA ALA A 319 5.66 -1.60 10.14
C ALA A 319 5.95 -2.79 11.08
N LEU A 320 5.55 -4.00 10.68
CA LEU A 320 5.83 -5.24 11.40
C LEU A 320 7.31 -5.62 11.37
N TRP A 321 8.00 -5.45 10.23
CA TRP A 321 9.45 -5.62 10.14
C TRP A 321 10.19 -4.60 11.01
N ARG A 322 9.89 -3.30 10.88
CA ARG A 322 10.52 -2.22 11.66
C ARG A 322 10.35 -2.42 13.16
N CYS A 323 9.13 -2.74 13.62
CA CYS A 323 8.84 -3.00 15.05
C CYS A 323 9.60 -4.20 15.64
N ARG A 324 10.10 -5.11 14.79
CA ARG A 324 10.98 -6.22 15.21
C ARG A 324 12.46 -5.92 15.02
N TYR A 325 12.87 -5.36 13.89
CA TYR A 325 14.25 -5.41 13.41
C TYR A 325 14.87 -4.06 13.04
N PHE A 326 14.16 -2.92 13.11
CA PHE A 326 14.77 -1.61 12.86
C PHE A 326 16.03 -1.39 13.72
N PRO A 327 17.16 -0.92 13.16
CA PRO A 327 17.34 -0.34 11.82
C PRO A 327 17.84 -1.32 10.73
N HIS A 328 17.68 -2.65 10.88
CA HIS A 328 18.09 -3.60 9.85
C HIS A 328 17.25 -3.47 8.57
N ALA A 329 17.93 -3.48 7.41
CA ALA A 329 17.32 -3.46 6.10
C ALA A 329 16.37 -4.64 5.87
N GLU A 330 15.38 -4.43 5.01
CA GLU A 330 14.35 -5.44 4.71
C GLU A 330 14.91 -6.61 3.89
N PRO A 331 14.41 -7.84 4.11
CA PRO A 331 14.84 -9.02 3.40
C PRO A 331 14.14 -9.14 2.04
N TYR A 332 14.82 -9.78 1.09
CA TYR A 332 14.31 -10.00 -0.26
C TYR A 332 13.44 -11.27 -0.27
N TYR A 333 12.21 -11.22 -0.78
CA TYR A 333 11.47 -12.45 -1.01
C TYR A 333 12.13 -13.25 -2.13
N ARG A 334 12.48 -14.51 -1.88
CA ARG A 334 13.05 -15.44 -2.88
C ARG A 334 14.25 -14.91 -3.68
N ASP A 335 15.00 -13.91 -3.22
CA ASP A 335 16.08 -13.27 -3.99
C ASP A 335 15.58 -12.58 -5.30
N THR A 336 14.45 -11.84 -5.23
CA THR A 336 13.91 -10.99 -6.32
C THR A 336 14.77 -9.77 -6.69
N ARG A 337 15.90 -9.55 -6.00
CA ARG A 337 16.81 -8.39 -6.15
C ARG A 337 16.21 -7.00 -5.90
N HIS A 338 14.95 -6.90 -5.46
CA HIS A 338 14.42 -5.73 -4.74
C HIS A 338 13.82 -6.16 -3.38
N ALA A 339 14.08 -5.37 -2.34
CA ALA A 339 13.56 -5.55 -0.99
C ALA A 339 12.46 -4.52 -0.76
N GLU A 340 11.23 -5.01 -0.70
CA GLU A 340 10.00 -4.22 -0.66
C GLU A 340 8.92 -5.21 -0.17
N LEU A 341 8.60 -5.20 1.12
CA LEU A 341 7.77 -6.24 1.74
C LEU A 341 6.29 -6.19 1.30
N GLY A 342 5.78 -5.01 0.94
CA GLY A 342 4.42 -4.79 0.51
C GLY A 342 4.11 -5.42 -0.86
N PHE A 343 4.86 -5.05 -1.90
CA PHE A 343 4.69 -5.63 -3.24
C PHE A 343 5.05 -7.13 -3.29
N GLN A 344 5.92 -7.59 -2.39
CA GLN A 344 6.17 -9.04 -2.20
C GLN A 344 4.96 -9.77 -1.59
N TRP A 345 4.25 -9.13 -0.65
CA TRP A 345 2.99 -9.64 -0.09
C TRP A 345 1.87 -9.64 -1.15
N GLU A 346 1.71 -8.54 -1.89
CA GLU A 346 0.69 -8.41 -2.94
C GLU A 346 0.81 -9.48 -4.02
N GLN A 347 2.02 -9.70 -4.57
CA GLN A 347 2.20 -10.73 -5.61
C GLN A 347 1.86 -12.16 -5.16
N LEU A 348 1.92 -12.43 -3.86
CA LEU A 348 1.53 -13.72 -3.30
C LEU A 348 0.02 -13.82 -3.07
N MET A 349 -0.66 -12.69 -2.91
CA MET A 349 -2.12 -12.59 -2.89
C MET A 349 -2.71 -12.61 -4.30
N TYR A 350 -2.28 -11.71 -5.19
CA TYR A 350 -2.97 -11.42 -6.45
C TYR A 350 -2.30 -12.02 -7.70
N SER A 351 -1.18 -12.76 -7.56
CA SER A 351 -0.35 -13.19 -8.71
C SER A 351 0.20 -12.00 -9.52
N GLY A 352 0.33 -10.85 -8.88
CA GLY A 352 0.76 -9.57 -9.41
C GLY A 352 0.62 -8.48 -8.34
N VAL A 353 1.05 -7.26 -8.63
CA VAL A 353 0.58 -6.06 -7.90
C VAL A 353 -0.76 -5.64 -8.52
N ILE A 354 -1.63 -4.92 -7.80
CA ILE A 354 -2.85 -4.34 -8.39
C ILE A 354 -2.89 -2.83 -8.10
N GLU A 355 -2.80 -2.02 -9.16
CA GLU A 355 -2.53 -0.58 -9.07
C GLU A 355 -3.30 0.19 -10.14
N GLY A 356 -3.30 1.52 -10.04
CA GLY A 356 -3.76 2.37 -11.14
C GLY A 356 -2.73 2.38 -12.28
N PRO A 357 -3.13 2.18 -13.55
CA PRO A 357 -2.26 2.43 -14.70
C PRO A 357 -1.99 3.92 -14.95
N THR A 358 -2.42 4.79 -14.04
CA THR A 358 -2.53 6.24 -14.19
C THR A 358 -2.08 6.94 -12.92
N THR A 359 -1.78 8.23 -13.02
CA THR A 359 -1.32 9.04 -11.87
C THR A 359 -2.46 9.65 -11.06
N ASP A 360 -3.71 9.34 -11.39
CA ASP A 360 -4.90 9.95 -10.81
C ASP A 360 -5.43 9.12 -9.63
N ARG A 361 -5.42 9.71 -8.43
CA ARG A 361 -5.75 9.04 -7.16
C ARG A 361 -7.20 8.59 -7.03
N GLY A 362 -8.09 9.09 -7.89
CA GLY A 362 -9.46 8.61 -8.02
C GLY A 362 -9.59 7.28 -8.76
N PHE A 363 -8.52 6.80 -9.41
CA PHE A 363 -8.56 5.69 -10.38
C PHE A 363 -9.77 5.78 -11.34
N PRO A 364 -9.96 6.88 -12.09
CA PRO A 364 -11.17 7.06 -12.89
C PRO A 364 -11.38 6.03 -14.00
N TYR A 365 -10.36 5.28 -14.43
CA TYR A 365 -10.46 4.38 -15.58
C TYR A 365 -10.56 2.91 -15.18
N ILE A 366 -9.43 2.27 -14.86
CA ILE A 366 -9.34 0.85 -14.51
C ILE A 366 -8.34 0.66 -13.37
N LEU A 367 -8.30 -0.53 -12.78
CA LEU A 367 -7.07 -1.03 -12.15
C LEU A 367 -6.39 -2.01 -13.11
N SER A 368 -5.06 -2.09 -13.04
CA SER A 368 -4.27 -3.06 -13.79
C SER A 368 -3.52 -4.00 -12.85
N THR A 369 -2.96 -5.08 -13.41
CA THR A 369 -2.07 -5.99 -12.70
C THR A 369 -0.84 -6.34 -13.52
N TYR A 370 0.32 -6.14 -12.90
CA TYR A 370 1.65 -6.40 -13.46
C TYR A 370 2.46 -7.30 -12.50
N GLN A 371 3.64 -7.74 -12.93
CA GLN A 371 4.54 -8.54 -12.08
C GLN A 371 5.66 -7.67 -11.53
N TRP A 372 5.82 -7.60 -10.21
CA TRP A 372 6.85 -6.80 -9.54
C TRP A 372 8.10 -7.63 -9.12
N PRO A 373 9.33 -7.10 -9.08
CA PRO A 373 9.71 -5.81 -9.62
C PRO A 373 9.64 -5.84 -11.15
N GLU A 374 9.27 -4.69 -11.70
CA GLU A 374 9.35 -4.39 -13.13
C GLU A 374 10.84 -4.40 -13.58
N PRO A 375 11.13 -4.30 -14.89
CA PRO A 375 12.47 -3.99 -15.36
C PRO A 375 12.92 -2.60 -14.85
N GLU A 376 14.03 -2.47 -14.10
CA GLU A 376 14.58 -1.15 -13.71
C GLU A 376 15.34 -0.53 -14.89
N ASP A 377 14.95 0.65 -15.37
CA ASP A 377 15.79 1.43 -16.29
C ASP A 377 17.12 1.83 -15.62
N GLU A 378 18.27 1.56 -16.24
CA GLU A 378 19.53 2.17 -15.80
C GLU A 378 19.53 3.67 -16.15
N GLU A 379 19.91 4.52 -15.19
CA GLU A 379 20.21 5.96 -15.34
C GLU A 379 21.17 6.26 -16.52
N ASP A 380 21.92 5.23 -16.94
CA ASP A 380 23.03 5.26 -17.92
C ASP A 380 22.61 4.77 -19.33
N ASN A 381 21.31 4.71 -19.64
CA ASN A 381 20.73 4.38 -20.97
C ASN A 381 20.99 2.94 -21.52
N ARG A 382 21.27 1.94 -20.68
CA ARG A 382 21.68 0.58 -21.12
C ARG A 382 20.56 -0.46 -21.14
N GLY A 383 19.32 -0.01 -21.38
CA GLY A 383 18.12 -0.85 -21.31
C GLY A 383 17.73 -1.20 -19.87
N ALA A 384 16.60 -1.88 -19.72
CA ALA A 384 16.04 -2.16 -18.40
C ALA A 384 16.51 -3.51 -17.83
N LEU A 385 16.84 -3.52 -16.53
CA LEU A 385 17.45 -4.64 -15.80
C LEU A 385 16.42 -5.55 -15.15
N MET A 386 16.43 -6.82 -15.55
CA MET A 386 15.46 -7.82 -15.13
C MET A 386 16.10 -8.92 -14.27
N SER A 387 15.40 -9.33 -13.21
CA SER A 387 15.77 -10.52 -12.43
C SER A 387 15.59 -11.76 -13.30
N HIS A 388 16.68 -12.50 -13.54
CA HIS A 388 16.65 -13.74 -14.32
C HIS A 388 15.84 -14.81 -13.60
N LYS A 389 15.80 -14.79 -12.26
CA LYS A 389 14.97 -15.69 -11.44
C LYS A 389 13.48 -15.57 -11.73
N LYS A 390 13.03 -14.34 -11.99
CA LYS A 390 11.61 -14.00 -12.20
C LYS A 390 11.22 -14.03 -13.68
N TRP A 391 12.06 -13.43 -14.52
CA TRP A 391 11.73 -13.11 -15.91
C TRP A 391 12.46 -13.98 -16.96
N GLY A 392 13.36 -14.87 -16.54
CA GLY A 392 14.25 -15.61 -17.44
C GLY A 392 13.59 -16.38 -18.59
N SER A 393 14.31 -16.48 -19.71
CA SER A 393 14.05 -17.41 -20.83
C SER A 393 12.69 -17.35 -21.56
N GLY A 394 11.81 -16.39 -21.26
CA GLY A 394 10.55 -16.22 -21.99
C GLY A 394 9.48 -15.34 -21.33
N ASN A 395 9.68 -14.87 -20.10
CA ASN A 395 8.75 -13.95 -19.45
C ASN A 395 9.09 -12.49 -19.82
N VAL A 396 8.47 -12.03 -20.90
CA VAL A 396 8.29 -10.59 -21.20
C VAL A 396 7.37 -9.91 -20.18
N PRO A 397 7.51 -8.59 -19.93
CA PRO A 397 6.54 -7.83 -19.15
C PRO A 397 5.15 -7.89 -19.78
N ARG A 398 4.13 -8.06 -18.93
CA ARG A 398 2.72 -8.08 -19.31
C ARG A 398 1.89 -7.39 -18.24
N GLU A 399 1.12 -6.41 -18.67
CA GLU A 399 0.12 -5.71 -17.87
C GLU A 399 -1.27 -6.24 -18.27
N TYR A 400 -2.17 -6.45 -17.31
CA TYR A 400 -3.55 -6.89 -17.57
C TYR A 400 -4.55 -5.97 -16.89
N ALA A 401 -5.65 -5.64 -17.57
CA ALA A 401 -6.76 -4.94 -16.93
C ALA A 401 -7.46 -5.86 -15.92
N VAL A 402 -7.98 -5.30 -14.82
CA VAL A 402 -8.67 -6.04 -13.75
C VAL A 402 -10.17 -5.74 -13.78
N GLU A 403 -10.99 -6.79 -13.96
CA GLU A 403 -12.46 -6.67 -14.10
C GLU A 403 -13.10 -6.06 -12.85
N MET A 404 -14.05 -5.13 -13.01
CA MET A 404 -14.70 -4.48 -11.86
C MET A 404 -15.54 -5.45 -11.02
N SER A 405 -16.01 -6.54 -11.62
CA SER A 405 -16.63 -7.67 -10.92
C SER A 405 -15.67 -8.34 -9.92
N PHE A 406 -14.39 -8.51 -10.29
CA PHE A 406 -13.36 -9.05 -9.40
C PHE A 406 -13.09 -8.12 -8.23
N ILE A 407 -12.99 -6.80 -8.46
CA ILE A 407 -12.83 -5.80 -7.39
C ILE A 407 -14.05 -5.77 -6.47
N GLN A 408 -15.26 -5.76 -7.02
CA GLN A 408 -16.51 -5.81 -6.25
C GLN A 408 -16.57 -7.02 -5.31
N ASN A 409 -16.14 -8.20 -5.79
CA ASN A 409 -16.26 -9.45 -5.05
C ASN A 409 -15.60 -9.40 -3.66
N PHE A 410 -14.49 -8.67 -3.48
CA PHE A 410 -13.84 -8.50 -2.16
C PHE A 410 -14.75 -7.89 -1.08
N PHE A 411 -15.79 -7.14 -1.48
CA PHE A 411 -16.78 -6.53 -0.59
C PHE A 411 -18.06 -7.36 -0.47
N THR A 412 -18.07 -8.62 -0.90
CA THR A 412 -19.22 -9.53 -0.83
C THR A 412 -19.01 -10.65 0.21
N LEU A 413 -20.09 -11.15 0.81
CA LEU A 413 -20.00 -12.29 1.72
C LEU A 413 -19.57 -13.57 0.97
N ASP A 414 -20.11 -13.77 -0.24
CA ASP A 414 -19.98 -15.02 -1.00
C ASP A 414 -18.54 -15.27 -1.49
N PHE A 415 -17.81 -14.23 -1.89
CA PHE A 415 -16.38 -14.33 -2.23
C PHE A 415 -15.52 -14.85 -1.07
N TRP A 416 -15.68 -14.29 0.14
CA TRP A 416 -14.97 -14.77 1.33
C TRP A 416 -15.42 -16.18 1.74
N ASP A 417 -16.68 -16.51 1.44
CA ASP A 417 -17.24 -17.86 1.53
C ASP A 417 -16.59 -18.86 0.54
N GLU A 418 -16.04 -18.37 -0.58
CA GLU A 418 -15.31 -19.14 -1.60
C GLU A 418 -13.81 -19.22 -1.34
N VAL A 419 -13.20 -18.19 -0.76
CA VAL A 419 -11.84 -18.24 -0.19
C VAL A 419 -11.75 -19.33 0.88
N ASP A 420 -12.68 -19.40 1.84
CA ASP A 420 -12.72 -20.45 2.88
C ASP A 420 -12.97 -21.87 2.32
N ARG A 421 -13.52 -21.98 1.09
CA ARG A 421 -13.76 -23.26 0.40
C ARG A 421 -12.58 -23.71 -0.47
N TYR A 422 -12.14 -22.86 -1.39
CA TYR A 422 -11.23 -23.20 -2.49
C TYR A 422 -9.81 -22.61 -2.32
N GLY A 423 -9.63 -21.66 -1.39
CA GLY A 423 -8.34 -21.09 -1.03
C GLY A 423 -7.92 -19.87 -1.85
N SER A 424 -6.61 -19.62 -1.92
CA SER A 424 -6.05 -18.36 -2.44
C SER A 424 -6.23 -18.12 -3.94
N SER A 425 -6.63 -19.12 -4.73
CA SER A 425 -6.81 -18.94 -6.18
C SER A 425 -7.91 -17.93 -6.53
N ASN A 426 -8.87 -17.70 -5.62
CA ASN A 426 -9.91 -16.68 -5.79
C ASN A 426 -9.36 -15.25 -5.75
N PHE A 427 -8.17 -15.03 -5.16
CA PHE A 427 -7.51 -13.72 -5.15
C PHE A 427 -6.78 -13.40 -6.47
N PHE A 428 -6.72 -14.32 -7.44
CA PHE A 428 -6.04 -14.08 -8.72
C PHE A 428 -7.04 -13.55 -9.75
N PRO A 429 -6.87 -12.33 -10.31
CA PRO A 429 -7.75 -11.81 -11.34
C PRO A 429 -7.61 -12.59 -12.65
N LEU A 430 -8.70 -12.66 -13.42
CA LEU A 430 -8.72 -13.35 -14.71
C LEU A 430 -7.96 -12.53 -15.76
N LYS A 431 -6.78 -13.02 -16.14
CA LYS A 431 -5.86 -12.39 -17.11
C LYS A 431 -6.34 -12.58 -18.56
N ARG A 432 -7.53 -12.03 -18.85
CA ARG A 432 -8.23 -12.08 -20.15
C ARG A 432 -7.76 -10.99 -21.12
N LEU A 433 -7.61 -9.77 -20.63
CA LEU A 433 -7.35 -8.58 -21.44
C LEU A 433 -6.07 -7.89 -20.94
N GLY A 434 -5.11 -7.63 -21.81
CA GLY A 434 -3.82 -7.08 -21.41
C GLY A 434 -2.91 -6.70 -22.57
N VAL A 435 -1.72 -6.19 -22.25
CA VAL A 435 -0.70 -5.78 -23.21
C VAL A 435 0.67 -6.36 -22.82
N ARG A 436 1.39 -6.85 -23.83
CA ARG A 436 2.76 -7.36 -23.77
C ARG A 436 3.75 -6.28 -24.19
N THR A 437 4.55 -5.78 -23.26
CA THR A 437 5.58 -4.77 -23.56
C THR A 437 6.81 -5.42 -24.20
N LEU A 438 7.11 -5.05 -25.44
CA LEU A 438 8.31 -5.50 -26.17
C LEU A 438 9.43 -4.46 -25.99
N GLY A 439 10.59 -4.91 -25.52
CA GLY A 439 11.73 -4.03 -25.22
C GLY A 439 13.07 -4.75 -25.30
N LYS A 440 14.17 -3.99 -25.20
CA LYS A 440 15.52 -4.53 -25.00
C LYS A 440 15.78 -4.62 -23.51
N PHE A 441 15.96 -5.84 -23.03
CA PHE A 441 16.12 -6.14 -21.61
C PHE A 441 17.47 -6.79 -21.35
N GLU A 442 18.17 -6.35 -20.30
CA GLU A 442 19.38 -7.00 -19.81
C GLU A 442 19.09 -7.70 -18.47
N TYR A 443 19.79 -8.80 -18.17
CA TYR A 443 19.64 -9.49 -16.89
C TYR A 443 20.66 -9.00 -15.86
N TRP A 444 20.28 -8.97 -14.58
CA TRP A 444 21.17 -8.60 -13.48
C TRP A 444 22.46 -9.44 -13.45
N LYS A 445 23.56 -8.86 -13.93
CA LYS A 445 24.90 -9.49 -13.99
C LYS A 445 25.43 -9.95 -12.63
N SER A 446 24.86 -9.43 -11.53
CA SER A 446 25.16 -9.79 -10.13
C SER A 446 24.33 -10.95 -9.56
N GLU A 447 23.33 -11.48 -10.28
CA GLU A 447 22.59 -12.68 -9.85
C GLU A 447 23.44 -13.94 -9.96
N SER A 448 23.21 -14.89 -9.04
CA SER A 448 23.96 -16.15 -8.97
C SER A 448 23.88 -16.93 -10.29
N PRO A 449 24.99 -17.48 -10.82
CA PRO A 449 24.95 -18.37 -11.97
C PRO A 449 24.00 -19.58 -11.80
N THR A 450 23.77 -20.03 -10.56
CA THR A 450 22.83 -21.13 -10.25
C THR A 450 21.35 -20.77 -10.38
N ILE A 451 21.05 -19.51 -10.68
CA ILE A 451 19.69 -18.94 -10.83
C ILE A 451 19.42 -18.52 -12.29
N ARG A 452 20.46 -18.53 -13.14
CA ARG A 452 20.35 -18.18 -14.57
C ARG A 452 19.80 -19.36 -15.36
N GLY A 453 18.76 -19.09 -16.14
CA GLY A 453 18.25 -19.98 -17.18
C GLY A 453 18.99 -19.79 -18.51
N PRO A 454 18.37 -20.22 -19.64
CA PRO A 454 18.88 -19.99 -20.99
C PRO A 454 19.26 -18.52 -21.28
N ALA A 455 20.43 -18.32 -21.89
CA ALA A 455 20.97 -17.01 -22.23
C ALA A 455 20.20 -16.32 -23.37
N ASP A 456 19.59 -17.08 -24.28
CA ASP A 456 18.68 -16.59 -25.32
C ASP A 456 17.22 -16.81 -24.87
N PRO A 457 16.50 -15.75 -24.44
CA PRO A 457 15.07 -15.83 -24.17
C PRO A 457 14.28 -15.72 -25.47
N THR A 458 14.25 -16.80 -26.27
CA THR A 458 13.28 -16.88 -27.38
C THR A 458 11.86 -16.80 -26.78
N PRO A 459 11.03 -15.79 -27.11
CA PRO A 459 9.72 -15.65 -26.48
C PRO A 459 8.85 -16.87 -26.79
N GLN A 460 8.32 -17.53 -25.76
CA GLN A 460 7.40 -18.64 -25.96
C GLN A 460 6.05 -18.10 -26.45
N SER A 461 5.87 -18.14 -27.77
CA SER A 461 4.63 -17.82 -28.46
C SER A 461 3.77 -19.08 -28.66
N PRO A 462 2.43 -19.00 -28.60
CA PRO A 462 1.63 -17.80 -28.30
C PRO A 462 1.33 -17.66 -26.80
N ASP A 463 1.45 -16.43 -26.29
CA ASP A 463 0.79 -15.98 -25.06
C ASP A 463 -0.55 -15.26 -25.36
N ASP A 464 -1.15 -15.61 -26.51
CA ASP A 464 -2.36 -15.05 -27.15
C ASP A 464 -2.27 -13.55 -27.51
N ALA A 465 -1.08 -12.97 -27.51
CA ALA A 465 -0.83 -11.57 -27.87
C ALA A 465 -0.61 -11.37 -29.39
N ASP A 466 -1.31 -10.40 -29.96
CA ASP A 466 -1.23 -10.03 -31.39
C ASP A 466 0.07 -9.29 -31.79
N GLU A 467 0.13 -8.78 -33.02
CA GLU A 467 1.27 -8.03 -33.57
C GLU A 467 1.54 -6.69 -32.85
N ARG A 468 0.52 -6.10 -32.19
CA ARG A 468 0.65 -4.93 -31.31
C ARG A 468 0.99 -5.31 -29.87
N GLY A 469 0.95 -6.60 -29.54
CA GLY A 469 1.13 -7.11 -28.19
C GLY A 469 -0.17 -7.17 -27.36
N ILE A 470 -1.33 -6.95 -27.96
CA ILE A 470 -2.63 -6.98 -27.27
C ILE A 470 -3.04 -8.45 -27.04
N ILE A 471 -3.27 -8.81 -25.79
CA ILE A 471 -3.85 -10.09 -25.36
C ILE A 471 -5.36 -9.86 -25.17
N ASN A 472 -6.19 -10.68 -25.82
CA ASN A 472 -7.64 -10.63 -25.66
C ASN A 472 -8.24 -12.05 -25.67
N ARG A 473 -8.82 -12.46 -24.53
CA ARG A 473 -9.43 -13.78 -24.29
C ARG A 473 -10.91 -13.69 -23.86
N HIS A 474 -11.62 -12.69 -24.36
CA HIS A 474 -13.09 -12.55 -24.28
C HIS A 474 -13.72 -13.15 -25.55
#